data_AF-A0A1E7FQT9-F1
#
_entry.id   AF-A0A1E7FQT9-F1
#
_cell.length_a   1.000
_cell.length_b   1.000
_cell.length_c   1.000
_cell.angle_alpha   90.00
_cell.angle_beta   90.00
_cell.angle_gamma   90.00
#
_symmetry.space_group_name_H-M   'P 1'
#
loop_
_entity.id
_entity.type
_entity.pdbx_description
1 polymer ?
#
loop_
_entity_poly.entity_id
_entity_poly.type
_entity_poly.pdbx_seq_one_letter_code
_entity_poly.pdbx_strand_id
1 'polypeptide(L)'
;RCLKLYCECFHTGAFCDPSLCNCKDCHNTSAHNQLEEPRGPRVVAMLKLLNKNPDAFSGGGRKANTKGCRCQKSRCLKKFCECVASGKRCTESCLCKDCQ
;
A
#
# COMPACT_ATOMS: atom_id res chain seq x y z
N ARG A 1 7.47 6.60 -10.48
CA ARG A 1 8.23 6.78 -9.20
C ARG A 1 7.56 6.05 -8.03
N CYS A 2 8.09 4.88 -7.67
CA CYS A 2 7.60 3.95 -6.64
C CYS A 2 7.89 4.40 -5.19
N LEU A 3 7.44 5.61 -4.82
CA LEU A 3 7.72 6.26 -3.52
C LEU A 3 6.45 6.52 -2.69
N LYS A 4 5.43 5.68 -2.88
CA LYS A 4 4.12 5.76 -2.22
C LYS A 4 3.64 4.35 -1.89
N LEU A 5 2.75 4.21 -0.92
CA LEU A 5 2.19 2.93 -0.48
C LEU A 5 1.33 2.21 -1.55
N TYR A 6 1.05 2.86 -2.69
CA TYR A 6 0.47 2.19 -3.86
C TYR A 6 1.43 1.19 -4.52
N CYS A 7 2.75 1.36 -4.33
CA CYS A 7 3.74 0.37 -4.72
C CYS A 7 3.90 -0.63 -3.58
N GLU A 8 3.68 -1.92 -3.87
CA GLU A 8 3.77 -3.00 -2.90
C GLU A 8 5.20 -3.18 -2.35
N CYS A 9 6.22 -3.12 -3.22
CA CYS A 9 7.62 -3.14 -2.79
C CYS A 9 7.91 -2.01 -1.81
N PHE A 10 7.45 -0.79 -2.11
CA PHE A 10 7.66 0.35 -1.22
C PHE A 10 6.89 0.20 0.10
N HIS A 11 5.63 -0.22 0.05
CA HIS A 11 4.79 -0.43 1.24
C HIS A 11 5.35 -1.49 2.20
N THR A 12 5.99 -2.52 1.66
CA THR A 12 6.66 -3.58 2.45
C THR A 12 8.06 -3.18 2.92
N GLY A 13 8.55 -1.99 2.57
CA GLY A 13 9.92 -1.56 2.87
C GLY A 13 10.97 -2.18 1.95
N ALA A 14 10.60 -3.02 1.00
CA ALA A 14 11.50 -3.60 0.00
C ALA A 14 11.93 -2.56 -1.06
N PHE A 15 12.96 -2.91 -1.83
CA PHE A 15 13.28 -2.24 -3.09
C PHE A 15 12.48 -2.87 -4.23
N CYS A 16 12.20 -2.11 -5.28
CA CYS A 16 11.74 -2.71 -6.52
C CYS A 16 12.88 -3.50 -7.16
N ASP A 17 12.60 -4.75 -7.52
CA ASP A 17 13.51 -5.58 -8.30
C ASP A 17 13.18 -5.42 -9.80
N PRO A 18 14.11 -4.97 -10.66
CA PRO A 18 13.87 -4.83 -12.10
C PRO A 18 13.52 -6.13 -12.82
N SER A 19 13.89 -7.30 -12.27
CA SER A 19 13.53 -8.61 -12.83
C SER A 19 12.10 -9.02 -12.50
N LEU A 20 11.50 -8.45 -11.44
CA LEU A 20 10.15 -8.77 -10.97
C LEU A 20 9.14 -7.63 -11.21
N CYS A 21 9.61 -6.40 -11.41
CA CYS A 21 8.79 -5.20 -11.46
C CYS A 21 8.86 -4.47 -12.81
N ASN A 22 7.71 -4.16 -13.41
CA ASN A 22 7.60 -3.39 -14.65
C ASN A 22 7.44 -1.87 -14.41
N CYS A 23 8.16 -1.31 -13.43
CA CYS A 23 7.99 0.08 -13.01
C CYS A 23 8.57 1.08 -14.02
N LYS A 24 7.84 2.19 -14.27
CA LYS A 24 8.36 3.34 -15.02
C LYS A 24 8.91 4.42 -14.08
N ASP A 25 10.10 4.95 -14.39
CA ASP A 25 10.86 5.90 -13.55
C ASP A 25 10.90 5.46 -12.07
N CYS A 26 11.48 4.28 -11.81
CA CYS A 26 11.51 3.72 -10.47
C CYS A 26 12.52 4.45 -9.58
N HIS A 27 12.06 4.90 -8.41
CA HIS A 27 12.89 5.61 -7.42
C HIS A 27 12.92 4.91 -6.04
N ASN A 28 12.30 3.73 -5.84
CA ASN A 28 12.77 2.86 -4.75
C ASN A 28 13.70 1.78 -5.25
N THR A 29 14.91 2.25 -5.52
CA THR A 29 16.09 1.45 -5.75
C THR A 29 17.14 1.83 -4.71
N SER A 30 18.18 1.02 -4.56
CA SER A 30 19.33 1.32 -3.69
C SER A 30 20.00 2.65 -4.07
N ALA A 31 20.07 2.95 -5.36
CA ALA A 31 20.64 4.20 -5.90
C ALA A 31 19.91 5.48 -5.46
N HIS A 32 18.68 5.38 -4.94
CA HIS A 32 17.88 6.51 -4.45
C HIS A 32 17.72 6.51 -2.92
N ASN A 33 18.47 5.67 -2.22
CA ASN A 33 18.36 5.41 -0.77
C ASN A 33 19.50 6.05 0.05
N GLN A 34 19.99 7.22 -0.35
CA GLN A 34 21.02 7.95 0.42
C GLN A 34 20.49 8.30 1.82
N LEU A 35 21.15 7.78 2.85
CA LEU A 35 20.76 7.97 4.27
C LEU A 35 21.29 9.27 4.85
N GLU A 36 22.46 9.72 4.38
CA GLU A 36 23.12 10.95 4.80
C GLU A 36 22.61 12.17 4.02
N GLU A 37 22.90 13.37 4.52
CA GLU A 37 22.51 14.62 3.84
C GLU A 37 23.44 14.90 2.65
N PRO A 38 22.91 15.22 1.45
CA PRO A 38 21.48 15.34 1.13
C PRO A 38 20.81 13.98 0.96
N ARG A 39 19.70 13.77 1.70
CA ARG A 39 18.98 12.49 1.69
C ARG A 39 18.38 12.18 0.33
N GLY A 40 18.39 10.88 0.01
CA GLY A 40 17.83 10.35 -1.23
C GLY A 40 16.31 10.46 -1.27
N PRO A 41 15.70 10.52 -2.46
CA PRO A 41 14.25 10.70 -2.58
C PRO A 41 13.45 9.54 -1.96
N ARG A 42 14.01 8.33 -1.86
CA ARG A 42 13.37 7.22 -1.13
C ARG A 42 13.28 7.51 0.36
N VAL A 43 14.39 7.92 0.97
CA VAL A 43 14.46 8.22 2.40
C VAL A 43 13.55 9.39 2.76
N VAL A 44 13.60 10.46 1.97
CA VAL A 44 12.70 11.62 2.13
C VAL A 44 11.23 11.20 2.07
N ALA A 45 10.86 10.33 1.12
CA ALA A 45 9.49 9.81 1.03
C ALA A 45 9.09 8.97 2.25
N MET A 46 9.99 8.12 2.76
CA MET A 46 9.75 7.30 3.95
C MET A 46 9.55 8.18 5.20
N LEU A 47 10.44 9.15 5.44
CA LEU A 47 10.33 10.08 6.57
C LEU A 47 9.02 10.88 6.51
N LYS A 48 8.65 11.37 5.32
CA LYS A 48 7.39 12.11 5.12
C LYS A 48 6.15 11.26 5.42
N LEU A 49 6.18 9.97 5.09
CA LEU A 49 5.09 9.04 5.37
C LEU A 49 5.00 8.72 6.87
N LEU A 50 6.13 8.39 7.50
CA LEU A 50 6.19 8.10 8.94
C LEU A 50 5.73 9.28 9.79
N ASN A 51 6.08 10.51 9.39
CA ASN A 51 5.61 11.71 10.08
C ASN A 51 4.08 11.89 10.00
N LYS A 52 3.43 11.42 8.92
CA LYS A 52 1.97 11.52 8.75
C LYS A 52 1.22 10.33 9.36
N ASN A 53 1.86 9.17 9.38
CA ASN A 53 1.31 7.92 9.88
C ASN A 53 2.49 7.08 10.39
N PRO A 54 2.74 7.04 11.71
CA PRO A 54 3.83 6.24 12.29
C PRO A 54 3.76 4.76 11.90
N ASP A 55 2.55 4.24 11.68
CA ASP A 55 2.30 2.86 11.27
C ASP A 55 2.25 2.65 9.75
N ALA A 56 2.80 3.57 8.95
CA ALA A 56 2.76 3.51 7.49
C ALA A 56 3.40 2.23 6.90
N PHE A 57 4.33 1.61 7.63
CA PHE A 57 5.06 0.40 7.21
C PHE A 57 4.82 -0.82 8.12
N SER A 58 4.06 -0.69 9.22
CA SER A 58 3.83 -1.76 10.21
C SER A 58 2.93 -2.91 9.73
N GLY A 59 2.62 -3.00 8.44
CA GLY A 59 1.65 -3.96 7.90
C GLY A 59 1.93 -4.34 6.47
N GLY A 60 3.07 -4.97 6.19
CA GLY A 60 3.56 -5.43 4.88
C GLY A 60 2.66 -6.41 4.08
N GLY A 61 1.38 -6.48 4.41
CA GLY A 61 0.31 -6.99 3.56
C GLY A 61 -0.92 -6.18 3.93
N ARG A 62 -1.71 -5.74 2.93
CA ARG A 62 -2.96 -4.94 3.09
C ARG A 62 -3.55 -5.20 4.47
N LYS A 63 -3.40 -4.26 5.42
CA LYS A 63 -3.95 -4.40 6.78
C LYS A 63 -5.36 -4.93 6.59
N ALA A 64 -5.62 -6.15 7.07
CA ALA A 64 -6.98 -6.66 7.10
C ALA A 64 -7.76 -5.59 7.83
N ASN A 65 -8.60 -4.86 7.09
CA ASN A 65 -9.27 -3.70 7.62
C ASN A 65 -10.18 -4.24 8.72
N THR A 66 -9.74 -4.09 9.96
CA THR A 66 -10.48 -4.56 11.14
C THR A 66 -11.83 -3.87 11.23
N LYS A 67 -12.00 -2.75 10.51
CA LYS A 67 -13.23 -1.99 10.33
C LYS A 67 -14.01 -2.33 9.06
N GLY A 68 -13.74 -3.47 8.40
CA GLY A 68 -14.47 -3.95 7.23
C GLY A 68 -14.39 -3.05 5.98
N CYS A 69 -14.88 -3.53 4.84
CA CYS A 69 -14.81 -2.76 3.59
C CYS A 69 -15.80 -1.57 3.59
N ARG A 70 -15.56 -0.57 2.72
CA ARG A 70 -16.44 0.61 2.54
C ARG A 70 -16.90 0.80 1.11
N CYS A 71 -17.16 -0.32 0.43
CA CYS A 71 -17.52 -0.33 -0.98
C CYS A 71 -18.81 0.45 -1.25
N GLN A 72 -18.77 1.39 -2.20
CA GLN A 72 -19.97 2.15 -2.60
C GLN A 72 -20.57 1.68 -3.92
N LYS A 73 -19.75 1.17 -4.86
CA LYS A 73 -20.18 0.84 -6.22
C LYS A 73 -19.95 -0.62 -6.63
N SER A 74 -19.05 -1.32 -5.93
CA SER A 74 -18.69 -2.69 -6.32
C SER A 74 -19.71 -3.73 -5.87
N ARG A 75 -20.68 -3.34 -5.02
CA ARG A 75 -21.63 -4.24 -4.34
C ARG A 75 -20.96 -5.42 -3.64
N CYS A 76 -19.66 -5.29 -3.34
CA CYS A 76 -18.84 -6.37 -2.81
C CYS A 76 -18.83 -7.64 -3.69
N LEU A 77 -18.90 -7.46 -5.01
CA LEU A 77 -18.81 -8.56 -5.99
C LEU A 77 -17.53 -8.51 -6.84
N LYS A 78 -16.73 -7.45 -6.70
CA LYS A 78 -15.51 -7.23 -7.48
C LYS A 78 -14.30 -7.15 -6.56
N LYS A 79 -13.11 -7.50 -7.06
CA LYS A 79 -11.82 -7.44 -6.33
C LYS A 79 -11.40 -6.03 -5.87
N PHE A 80 -12.15 -4.99 -6.23
CA PHE A 80 -12.05 -3.66 -5.60
C PHE A 80 -12.50 -3.68 -4.13
N CYS A 81 -13.34 -4.65 -3.73
CA CYS A 81 -13.67 -4.91 -2.34
C CYS A 81 -12.56 -5.75 -1.68
N GLU A 82 -12.07 -5.26 -0.54
CA GLU A 82 -11.04 -5.93 0.25
C GLU A 82 -11.49 -7.31 0.78
N CYS A 83 -12.77 -7.45 1.12
CA CYS A 83 -13.36 -8.72 1.57
C CYS A 83 -13.30 -9.76 0.45
N VAL A 84 -13.80 -9.41 -0.73
CA VAL A 84 -13.78 -10.27 -1.94
C VAL A 84 -12.35 -10.61 -2.35
N ALA A 85 -11.46 -9.63 -2.37
CA ALA A 85 -10.05 -9.84 -2.71
C ALA A 85 -9.36 -10.82 -1.75
N SER A 86 -9.82 -10.89 -0.50
CA SER A 86 -9.31 -11.78 0.54
C SER A 86 -10.09 -13.11 0.62
N GLY A 87 -11.04 -13.36 -0.29
CA GLY A 87 -11.88 -14.56 -0.28
C GLY A 87 -12.87 -14.63 0.91
N LYS A 88 -13.16 -13.50 1.54
CA LYS A 88 -14.08 -13.40 2.69
C LYS A 88 -15.38 -12.72 2.29
N ARG A 89 -16.48 -13.09 2.92
CA ARG A 89 -17.73 -12.31 2.85
C ARG A 89 -17.66 -11.08 3.73
N CYS A 90 -18.43 -10.06 3.38
CA CYS A 90 -18.62 -8.92 4.26
C CYS A 90 -19.34 -9.35 5.54
N THR A 91 -18.93 -8.74 6.64
CA THR A 91 -19.48 -8.93 7.99
C THR A 91 -20.14 -7.63 8.45
N GLU A 92 -20.79 -7.65 9.61
CA GLU A 92 -21.42 -6.45 10.22
C GLU A 92 -20.43 -5.31 10.48
N SER A 93 -19.13 -5.60 10.55
CA SER A 93 -18.09 -4.57 10.62
C SER A 93 -17.89 -3.79 9.32
N CYS A 94 -18.44 -4.22 8.18
CA CYS A 94 -18.32 -3.53 6.90
C CYS A 94 -19.33 -2.39 6.76
N LEU A 95 -18.89 -1.25 6.23
CA LEU A 95 -19.73 -0.08 5.95
C LEU A 95 -20.00 0.06 4.43
N CYS A 96 -20.10 -1.06 3.72
CA CYS A 96 -20.41 -1.08 2.30
C CYS A 96 -21.91 -0.85 2.04
N LYS A 97 -22.23 -0.24 0.90
CA LYS A 97 -23.60 -0.06 0.41
C LYS A 97 -23.95 -1.14 -0.61
N ASP A 98 -25.20 -1.60 -0.57
CA ASP A 98 -25.76 -2.59 -1.50
C ASP A 98 -24.90 -3.84 -1.65
N CYS A 99 -24.42 -4.41 -0.53
CA CYS A 99 -23.62 -5.64 -0.53
C CYS A 99 -24.45 -6.81 -1.05
N GLN A 100 -23.89 -7.59 -1.97
CA GLN A 100 -24.49 -8.79 -2.56
C GLN A 100 -23.60 -10.01 -2.33
#